data_AF-A0A6A8PZX3-F1
#
_entry.id   AF-A0A6A8PZX3-F1
#
_cell.length_a   1.000
_cell.length_b   1.000
_cell.length_c   1.000
_cell.angle_alpha   90.00
_cell.angle_beta   90.00
_cell.angle_gamma   90.00
#
_symmetry.space_group_name_H-M   'P 1'
#
loop_
_entity.id
_entity.type
_entity.pdbx_description
1 polymer ?
#
loop_
_entity_poly.entity_id
_entity_poly.type
_entity_poly.pdbx_seq_one_letter_code
_entity_poly.pdbx_strand_id
1 'polypeptide(L)'
;MKKIAISSLKVTNLKSINVVNEQFKNLINNLSFTLNANNILGFVGGDSETNNLIFNYLTNNTINPKRYQGYIEFQTNLGEYSSIYKNSNYQNNIAFGFYNDILNNDLNEDNSYRNIKKYINHGAVIGALTEEFVSQWKPVFQDYKLLLQSEFAKLQYGVEIELGSKLDDLFNELNQFDLRNIDAKNLKFDTLFKKFKDIEILYRTHEMKLFAFVNATIAKYNKGLSFLKRKEYLDSKKEYEEVIKKIYKPFSKPNRFLNRVRFFSKLLETKKSSKSSIKKFVNKLRRDLNIENYYYKYELKKTIKQSSFIHFYKNLYFNGLLLKFINKNLKAILGLKEAKSFELLYEIFDLKNNITNEVNVISNIDNQKELKNEIKAVIKNNFLNDVMPYIERIKASSYEHTQEVINDVTREIQTSNNYDLNIGEFGLANKAFEKLKTVESKYKDAKNEYFWNYKTEGNAILKETKKVLRNFNKYSKINSHKLIKLKLKIFN
;
A
#
# COMPACT_ATOMS: atom_id res chain seq x y z
N MET A 1 6.40 -14.02 -13.58
CA MET A 1 6.57 -12.55 -13.45
C MET A 1 7.96 -12.28 -12.90
N LYS A 2 8.75 -11.37 -13.49
CA LYS A 2 10.04 -10.97 -12.90
C LYS A 2 9.79 -10.29 -11.55
N LYS A 3 10.54 -10.67 -10.51
CA LYS A 3 10.45 -10.05 -9.18
C LYS A 3 10.87 -8.58 -9.31
N ILE A 4 10.00 -7.65 -8.90
CA ILE A 4 10.34 -6.23 -8.84
C ILE A 4 11.25 -6.06 -7.63
N ALA A 5 12.46 -5.56 -7.86
CA ALA A 5 13.45 -5.32 -6.81
C ALA A 5 13.95 -3.88 -6.90
N ILE A 6 14.22 -3.26 -5.75
CA ILE A 6 14.84 -1.94 -5.67
C ILE A 6 16.31 -2.07 -6.12
N SER A 7 16.69 -1.30 -7.14
CA SER A 7 18.04 -1.27 -7.70
C SER A 7 18.88 -0.10 -7.19
N SER A 8 18.24 0.99 -6.74
CA SER A 8 18.92 2.17 -6.18
C SER A 8 18.00 2.99 -5.28
N LEU A 9 18.58 3.66 -4.29
CA LEU A 9 17.95 4.70 -3.46
C LEU A 9 18.73 5.99 -3.63
N LYS A 10 18.05 7.07 -4.02
CA LYS A 10 18.64 8.40 -4.19
C LYS A 10 18.01 9.37 -3.19
N VAL A 11 18.86 10.07 -2.46
CA VAL A 11 18.50 11.18 -1.59
C VAL A 11 19.15 12.43 -2.12
N THR A 12 18.37 13.48 -2.31
CA THR A 12 18.85 14.74 -2.87
C THR A 12 18.49 15.89 -1.94
N ASN A 13 19.52 16.54 -1.40
CA ASN A 13 19.45 17.76 -0.59
C ASN A 13 18.45 17.67 0.57
N LEU A 14 18.47 16.54 1.29
CA LEU A 14 17.62 16.33 2.45
C LEU A 14 17.99 17.33 3.54
N LYS A 15 17.02 18.10 4.01
CA LYS A 15 17.17 19.02 5.14
C LYS A 15 16.01 18.95 6.11
N SER A 16 16.27 19.24 7.37
CA SER A 16 15.23 19.34 8.40
C SER A 16 15.47 20.54 9.30
N ILE A 17 14.63 21.55 9.11
CA ILE A 17 14.62 22.79 9.89
C ILE A 17 13.38 22.73 10.78
N ASN A 18 13.59 22.50 12.08
CA ASN A 18 12.54 22.55 13.09
C ASN A 18 12.50 23.94 13.73
N VAL A 19 11.31 24.44 14.05
CA VAL A 19 11.14 25.64 14.88
C VAL A 19 10.86 25.18 16.30
N VAL A 20 11.77 25.47 17.22
CA VAL A 20 11.63 25.18 18.65
C VAL A 20 11.78 26.50 19.38
N ASN A 21 10.75 26.93 20.12
CA ASN A 21 10.75 28.18 20.90
C ASN A 21 11.22 29.41 20.10
N GLU A 22 10.64 29.62 18.91
CA GLU A 22 10.99 30.72 17.98
C GLU A 22 12.44 30.70 17.45
N GLN A 23 13.22 29.65 17.75
CA GLN A 23 14.55 29.42 17.21
C GLN A 23 14.52 28.28 16.19
N PHE A 24 15.27 28.44 15.10
CA PHE A 24 15.44 27.38 14.10
C PHE A 24 16.52 26.40 14.56
N LYS A 25 16.13 25.13 14.80
CA LYS A 25 17.04 24.02 15.02
C LYS A 25 17.19 23.24 13.70
N ASN A 26 18.40 23.22 13.15
CA ASN A 26 18.69 22.48 11.92
C ASN A 26 19.32 21.13 12.26
N LEU A 27 18.55 20.05 12.06
CA LEU A 27 19.00 18.68 12.36
C LEU A 27 19.70 18.06 11.14
N ILE A 28 19.32 18.46 9.92
CA ILE A 28 19.93 17.95 8.69
C ILE A 28 20.21 19.13 7.77
N ASN A 29 21.48 19.40 7.47
CA ASN A 29 21.89 20.60 6.71
C ASN A 29 21.81 20.44 5.19
N ASN A 30 22.33 19.34 4.64
CA ASN A 30 22.28 19.04 3.20
C ASN A 30 22.73 17.60 2.90
N LEU A 31 21.93 16.61 3.25
CA LEU A 31 22.29 15.22 3.00
C LEU A 31 21.90 14.81 1.57
N SER A 32 22.90 14.40 0.77
CA SER A 32 22.72 13.87 -0.59
C SER A 32 23.54 12.60 -0.77
N PHE A 33 22.93 11.53 -1.27
CA PHE A 33 23.62 10.29 -1.60
C PHE A 33 22.83 9.46 -2.62
N THR A 34 23.54 8.58 -3.32
CA THR A 34 22.94 7.51 -4.12
C THR A 34 23.47 6.18 -3.62
N LEU A 35 22.58 5.29 -3.21
CA LEU A 35 22.87 3.95 -2.71
C LEU A 35 22.36 2.92 -3.71
N ASN A 36 23.27 2.33 -4.47
CA ASN A 36 22.93 1.25 -5.41
C ASN A 36 22.71 -0.07 -4.66
N ALA A 37 22.02 -1.01 -5.30
CA ALA A 37 21.82 -2.36 -4.76
C ALA A 37 23.15 -3.03 -4.41
N ASN A 38 23.15 -3.83 -3.34
CA ASN A 38 24.31 -4.52 -2.76
C ASN A 38 25.40 -3.63 -2.16
N ASN A 39 25.16 -2.32 -2.03
CA ASN A 39 26.05 -1.41 -1.31
C ASN A 39 25.54 -1.15 0.12
N ILE A 40 26.47 -0.83 1.02
CA ILE A 40 26.18 -0.49 2.42
C ILE A 40 26.42 1.00 2.62
N LEU A 41 25.47 1.69 3.27
CA LEU A 41 25.61 3.07 3.72
C LEU A 41 25.57 3.10 5.24
N GLY A 42 26.58 3.71 5.86
CA GLY A 42 26.63 3.96 7.30
C GLY A 42 26.54 5.45 7.61
N PHE A 43 25.64 5.82 8.53
CA PHE A 43 25.61 7.15 9.15
C PHE A 43 26.31 7.06 10.51
N VAL A 44 27.53 7.63 10.60
CA VAL A 44 28.32 7.61 11.83
C VAL A 44 28.36 9.02 12.40
N GLY A 45 27.76 9.22 13.57
CA GLY A 45 27.71 10.52 14.25
C GLY A 45 27.17 10.39 15.67
N GLY A 46 27.64 11.26 16.57
CA GLY A 46 27.25 11.25 17.99
C GLY A 46 25.86 11.82 18.27
N ASP A 47 25.21 12.47 17.30
CA ASP A 47 23.86 13.02 17.45
C ASP A 47 22.80 11.96 17.10
N SER A 48 22.30 11.29 18.13
CA SER A 48 21.24 10.28 18.01
C SER A 48 19.94 10.84 17.45
N GLU A 49 19.60 12.10 17.73
CA GLU A 49 18.36 12.72 17.24
C GLU A 49 18.38 12.87 15.73
N THR A 50 19.50 13.37 15.19
CA THR A 50 19.71 13.51 13.74
C THR A 50 19.74 12.15 13.04
N ASN A 51 20.45 11.17 13.58
CA ASN A 51 20.53 9.82 13.01
C ASN A 51 19.15 9.15 12.95
N ASN A 52 18.38 9.24 14.04
CA ASN A 52 17.02 8.70 14.10
C ASN A 52 16.08 9.40 13.11
N LEU A 53 16.24 10.70 12.92
CA LEU A 53 15.44 11.46 11.97
C LEU A 53 15.74 11.05 10.52
N ILE A 54 17.01 10.90 10.16
CA ILE A 54 17.42 10.40 8.83
C ILE A 54 16.82 9.01 8.61
N PHE A 55 16.99 8.09 9.58
CA PHE A 55 16.44 6.74 9.51
C PHE A 55 14.91 6.76 9.29
N ASN A 56 14.17 7.56 10.07
CA ASN A 56 12.72 7.68 9.96
C ASN A 56 12.29 8.21 8.58
N TYR A 57 12.98 9.19 8.01
CA TYR A 57 12.65 9.70 6.67
C TYR A 57 12.91 8.67 5.56
N LEU A 58 13.91 7.80 5.72
CA LEU A 58 14.21 6.76 4.73
C LEU A 58 13.28 5.55 4.84
N THR A 59 12.85 5.18 6.05
CA THR A 59 12.06 3.96 6.28
C THR A 59 10.54 4.19 6.28
N ASN A 60 10.07 5.36 6.73
CA ASN A 60 8.64 5.66 6.83
C ASN A 60 8.14 6.42 5.59
N ASN A 61 7.65 5.65 4.61
CA ASN A 61 7.11 6.18 3.36
C ASN A 61 5.77 6.96 3.50
N THR A 62 5.20 7.05 4.71
CA THR A 62 3.95 7.79 4.97
C THR A 62 4.21 9.24 5.41
N ILE A 63 5.45 9.59 5.76
CA ILE A 63 5.81 10.94 6.14
C ILE A 63 5.54 11.88 4.98
N ASN A 64 4.71 12.88 5.23
CA ASN A 64 4.38 13.88 4.22
C ASN A 64 5.67 14.59 3.78
N PRO A 65 6.00 14.63 2.48
CA PRO A 65 7.20 15.30 1.95
C PRO A 65 7.26 16.80 2.26
N LYS A 66 6.19 17.38 2.78
CA LYS A 66 6.14 18.74 3.32
C LYS A 66 6.85 18.93 4.67
N ARG A 67 7.15 17.83 5.39
CA ARG A 67 7.79 17.82 6.72
C ARG A 67 9.32 17.87 6.67
N TYR A 68 9.91 17.63 5.51
CA TYR A 68 11.35 17.73 5.27
C TYR A 68 11.60 18.41 3.92
N GLN A 69 12.77 19.00 3.73
CA GLN A 69 13.20 19.56 2.46
C GLN A 69 14.01 18.53 1.67
N GLY A 70 14.05 18.66 0.34
CA GLY A 70 14.74 17.70 -0.52
C GLY A 70 13.91 16.48 -0.88
N TYR A 71 14.52 15.50 -1.54
CA TYR A 71 13.84 14.38 -2.18
C TYR A 71 14.43 13.04 -1.75
N ILE A 72 13.56 12.04 -1.64
CA ILE A 72 13.91 10.64 -1.36
C ILE A 72 13.19 9.81 -2.42
N GLU A 73 13.98 9.16 -3.25
CA GLU A 73 13.55 8.51 -4.48
C GLU A 73 14.18 7.12 -4.56
N PHE A 74 13.50 6.17 -5.19
CA PHE A 74 14.03 4.83 -5.40
C PHE A 74 13.86 4.42 -6.85
N GLN A 75 14.75 3.54 -7.29
CA GLN A 75 14.77 2.94 -8.60
C GLN A 75 14.44 1.46 -8.47
N THR A 76 13.68 0.91 -9.42
CA THR A 76 13.51 -0.54 -9.54
C THR A 76 14.32 -1.07 -10.72
N ASN A 77 14.47 -2.39 -10.80
CA ASN A 77 14.99 -3.08 -11.97
C ASN A 77 14.21 -2.82 -13.28
N LEU A 78 13.08 -2.08 -13.23
CA LEU A 78 12.27 -1.69 -14.37
C LEU A 78 12.58 -0.30 -14.94
N GLY A 79 13.50 0.48 -14.35
CA GLY A 79 13.93 1.75 -14.94
C GLY A 79 13.83 2.94 -13.99
N GLU A 80 12.94 3.89 -14.23
CA GLU A 80 13.03 5.28 -13.71
C GLU A 80 12.94 5.44 -12.18
N TYR A 81 13.52 6.52 -11.65
CA TYR A 81 13.39 6.90 -10.23
C TYR A 81 11.96 7.35 -9.93
N SER A 82 11.45 6.92 -8.77
CA SER A 82 10.12 7.27 -8.27
C SER A 82 10.21 7.73 -6.81
N SER A 83 9.32 8.62 -6.39
CA SER A 83 9.24 9.04 -4.98
C SER A 83 8.84 7.88 -4.06
N ILE A 84 9.43 7.83 -2.87
CA ILE A 84 9.06 6.84 -1.84
C ILE A 84 7.66 7.08 -1.26
N TYR A 85 7.17 8.33 -1.27
CA TYR A 85 5.97 8.72 -0.52
C TYR A 85 4.71 7.97 -0.99
N LYS A 86 4.09 7.21 -0.07
CA LYS A 86 2.92 6.34 -0.31
C LYS A 86 3.11 5.38 -1.49
N ASN A 87 4.35 4.93 -1.73
CA ASN A 87 4.66 4.00 -2.80
C ASN A 87 4.65 2.56 -2.27
N SER A 88 3.74 1.73 -2.80
CA SER A 88 3.58 0.33 -2.40
C SER A 88 4.77 -0.55 -2.81
N ASN A 89 5.39 -0.28 -3.96
CA ASN A 89 6.58 -1.02 -4.39
C ASN A 89 7.76 -0.78 -3.45
N TYR A 90 7.94 0.45 -2.99
CA TYR A 90 8.95 0.76 -1.98
C TYR A 90 8.66 0.04 -0.66
N GLN A 91 7.41 0.14 -0.18
CA GLN A 91 6.97 -0.46 1.08
C GLN A 91 7.17 -1.98 1.11
N ASN A 92 6.87 -2.66 0.01
CA ASN A 92 6.95 -4.12 -0.07
C ASN A 92 8.40 -4.64 -0.20
N ASN A 93 9.37 -3.76 -0.47
CA ASN A 93 10.76 -4.13 -0.75
C ASN A 93 11.77 -3.53 0.24
N ILE A 94 11.32 -2.80 1.26
CA ILE A 94 12.18 -2.27 2.31
C ILE A 94 12.07 -3.13 3.58
N ALA A 95 13.21 -3.40 4.20
CA ALA A 95 13.30 -3.99 5.53
C ALA A 95 14.16 -3.07 6.41
N PHE A 96 13.81 -2.95 7.69
CA PHE A 96 14.54 -2.13 8.64
C PHE A 96 14.54 -2.80 10.02
N GLY A 97 15.66 -2.69 10.74
CA GLY A 97 15.82 -3.13 12.13
C GLY A 97 15.86 -1.94 13.08
N PHE A 98 15.55 -2.18 14.36
CA PHE A 98 15.54 -1.14 15.40
C PHE A 98 16.64 -1.34 16.43
N TYR A 99 17.11 -0.25 17.02
CA TYR A 99 17.94 -0.29 18.23
C TYR A 99 17.09 -0.68 19.46
N ASN A 100 17.72 -1.37 20.39
CA ASN A 100 17.17 -2.13 21.52
C ASN A 100 16.21 -1.41 22.51
N ASP A 101 15.97 -0.11 22.39
CA ASP A 101 15.24 0.63 23.45
C ASP A 101 13.72 0.40 23.44
N ILE A 102 13.15 -0.11 22.33
CA ILE A 102 11.76 -0.60 22.30
C ILE A 102 11.63 -1.96 23.01
N LEU A 103 12.72 -2.71 23.13
CA LEU A 103 12.76 -4.04 23.76
C LEU A 103 13.05 -3.99 25.27
N ASN A 104 13.57 -2.86 25.79
CA ASN A 104 14.09 -2.77 27.16
C ASN A 104 13.27 -1.90 28.13
N ASN A 105 12.22 -1.19 27.68
CA ASN A 105 11.48 -0.29 28.57
C ASN A 105 10.41 -0.99 29.45
N ASP A 106 10.20 -2.29 29.28
CA ASP A 106 9.52 -3.12 30.29
C ASP A 106 10.48 -4.25 30.68
N LEU A 107 11.13 -4.12 31.83
CA LEU A 107 11.85 -5.20 32.53
C LEU A 107 10.90 -6.27 33.08
N ASN A 108 9.78 -6.53 32.39
CA ASN A 108 8.99 -7.73 32.56
C ASN A 108 9.20 -8.56 31.31
N GLU A 109 9.68 -9.80 31.49
CA GLU A 109 10.03 -10.82 30.49
C GLU A 109 8.97 -11.03 29.37
N ASP A 110 8.76 -10.06 28.50
CA ASP A 110 7.98 -10.25 27.30
C ASP A 110 8.90 -10.92 26.28
N ASN A 111 8.73 -12.23 26.14
CA ASN A 111 9.48 -13.03 25.18
C ASN A 111 9.38 -12.44 23.76
N SER A 112 10.34 -12.77 22.90
CA SER A 112 10.41 -12.26 21.52
C SER A 112 9.10 -12.39 20.74
N TYR A 113 8.28 -13.39 21.06
CA TYR A 113 6.95 -13.60 20.46
C TYR A 113 5.94 -12.51 20.85
N ARG A 114 5.89 -12.06 22.11
CA ARG A 114 5.02 -10.94 22.53
C ARG A 114 5.48 -9.60 21.96
N ASN A 115 6.78 -9.40 21.79
CA ASN A 115 7.32 -8.19 21.16
C ASN A 115 7.03 -8.16 19.65
N ILE A 116 7.16 -9.31 18.96
CA ILE A 116 6.69 -9.48 17.58
C ILE A 116 5.19 -9.25 17.48
N LYS A 117 4.40 -9.75 18.45
CA LYS A 117 2.95 -9.52 18.50
C LYS A 117 2.61 -8.05 18.71
N LYS A 118 3.29 -7.33 19.61
CA LYS A 118 3.15 -5.87 19.78
C LYS A 118 3.50 -5.14 18.48
N TYR A 119 4.57 -5.53 17.79
CA TYR A 119 4.99 -4.97 16.49
C TYR A 119 3.94 -5.19 15.38
N ILE A 120 3.46 -6.43 15.22
CA ILE A 120 2.39 -6.77 14.26
C ILE A 120 1.14 -5.95 14.60
N ASN A 121 0.76 -5.86 15.88
CA ASN A 121 -0.40 -5.13 16.37
C ASN A 121 -0.37 -3.61 16.15
N HIS A 122 0.81 -2.97 16.21
CA HIS A 122 0.95 -1.51 16.10
C HIS A 122 1.49 -1.03 14.74
N GLY A 123 1.96 -1.93 13.88
CA GLY A 123 2.47 -1.60 12.56
C GLY A 123 1.39 -1.59 11.47
N ALA A 124 1.67 -0.90 10.34
CA ALA A 124 0.90 -1.02 9.11
C ALA A 124 0.91 -2.45 8.50
N VAL A 125 1.68 -3.37 9.12
CA VAL A 125 1.85 -4.78 8.76
C VAL A 125 0.56 -5.58 9.01
N ILE A 126 -0.22 -5.32 10.07
CA ILE A 126 -1.51 -6.00 10.25
C ILE A 126 -2.47 -5.70 9.13
N GLY A 127 -2.52 -4.44 8.65
CA GLY A 127 -3.39 -4.06 7.54
C GLY A 127 -3.07 -4.89 6.30
N ALA A 128 -1.79 -4.97 5.95
CA ALA A 128 -1.31 -5.77 4.82
C ALA A 128 -1.54 -7.28 5.01
N LEU A 129 -1.21 -7.84 6.18
CA LEU A 129 -1.41 -9.26 6.48
C LEU A 129 -2.90 -9.65 6.53
N THR A 130 -3.75 -8.77 7.05
CA THR A 130 -5.21 -8.97 7.10
C THR A 130 -5.80 -8.89 5.69
N GLU A 131 -5.38 -7.90 4.89
CA GLU A 131 -5.78 -7.82 3.48
C GLU A 131 -5.33 -9.04 2.68
N GLU A 132 -4.10 -9.51 2.88
CA GLU A 132 -3.57 -10.71 2.24
C GLU A 132 -4.35 -11.96 2.69
N PHE A 133 -4.54 -12.14 3.99
CA PHE A 133 -5.34 -13.24 4.54
C PHE A 133 -6.77 -13.23 4.00
N VAL A 134 -7.45 -12.08 4.03
CA VAL A 134 -8.81 -11.90 3.48
C VAL A 134 -8.83 -12.16 1.98
N SER A 135 -7.81 -11.73 1.23
CA SER A 135 -7.71 -11.96 -0.22
C SER A 135 -7.55 -13.43 -0.58
N GLN A 136 -6.79 -14.20 0.22
CA GLN A 136 -6.60 -15.63 0.05
C GLN A 136 -7.85 -16.42 0.46
N TRP A 137 -8.55 -15.97 1.50
CA TRP A 137 -9.73 -16.63 2.02
C TRP A 137 -11.00 -16.36 1.23
N LYS A 138 -11.13 -15.18 0.65
CA LYS A 138 -12.34 -14.75 -0.06
C LYS A 138 -12.74 -15.74 -1.18
N PRO A 139 -11.83 -16.24 -2.03
CA PRO A 139 -12.15 -17.28 -3.01
C PRO A 139 -12.63 -18.59 -2.39
N VAL A 140 -11.95 -19.07 -1.34
CA VAL A 140 -12.32 -20.31 -0.62
C VAL A 140 -13.71 -20.17 -0.01
N PHE A 141 -13.97 -19.06 0.68
CA PHE A 141 -15.27 -18.79 1.29
C PHE A 141 -16.37 -18.69 0.24
N GLN A 142 -16.15 -18.00 -0.88
CA GLN A 142 -17.14 -17.89 -1.95
C GLN A 142 -17.47 -19.24 -2.57
N ASP A 143 -16.50 -20.14 -2.65
CA ASP A 143 -16.65 -21.47 -3.23
C ASP A 143 -17.40 -22.42 -2.29
N TYR A 144 -16.95 -22.51 -1.04
CA TYR A 144 -17.46 -23.43 -0.04
C TYR A 144 -18.58 -22.85 0.84
N LYS A 145 -19.08 -21.65 0.54
CA LYS A 145 -20.03 -20.89 1.39
C LYS A 145 -21.17 -21.76 1.93
N LEU A 146 -21.82 -22.49 1.02
CA LEU A 146 -23.01 -23.27 1.32
C LEU A 146 -22.69 -24.45 2.26
N LEU A 147 -21.54 -25.11 2.06
CA LEU A 147 -21.07 -26.18 2.93
C LEU A 147 -20.64 -25.65 4.31
N LEU A 148 -19.89 -24.54 4.35
CA LEU A 148 -19.46 -23.87 5.58
C LEU A 148 -20.65 -23.43 6.43
N GLN A 149 -21.69 -22.86 5.80
CA GLN A 149 -22.92 -22.48 6.49
C GLN A 149 -23.66 -23.69 7.08
N SER A 150 -23.68 -24.81 6.35
CA SER A 150 -24.30 -26.04 6.83
C SER A 150 -23.58 -26.60 8.04
N GLU A 151 -22.25 -26.72 7.96
CA GLU A 151 -21.43 -27.27 9.03
C GLU A 151 -21.50 -26.40 10.29
N PHE A 152 -21.45 -25.08 10.12
CA PHE A 152 -21.62 -24.15 11.23
C PHE A 152 -22.99 -24.34 11.91
N ALA A 153 -24.08 -24.47 11.13
CA ALA A 153 -25.40 -24.73 11.69
C ALA A 153 -25.48 -26.08 12.43
N LYS A 154 -24.82 -27.14 11.91
CA LYS A 154 -24.76 -28.46 12.54
C LYS A 154 -24.01 -28.40 13.87
N LEU A 155 -22.87 -27.72 13.92
CA LEU A 155 -22.10 -27.54 15.14
C LEU A 155 -22.87 -26.73 16.18
N GLN A 156 -23.52 -25.63 15.78
CA GLN A 156 -24.38 -24.85 16.68
C GLN A 156 -25.53 -25.68 17.25
N TYR A 157 -26.17 -26.48 16.39
CA TYR A 157 -27.24 -27.38 16.84
C TYR A 157 -26.73 -28.46 17.81
N GLY A 158 -25.56 -29.05 17.54
CA GLY A 158 -24.91 -30.01 18.42
C GLY A 158 -24.62 -29.43 19.81
N VAL A 159 -24.09 -28.21 19.85
CA VAL A 159 -23.90 -27.46 21.11
C VAL A 159 -25.20 -27.34 21.88
N GLU A 160 -26.31 -26.96 21.24
CA GLU A 160 -27.60 -26.80 21.94
C GLU A 160 -28.18 -28.12 22.47
N ILE A 161 -27.98 -29.23 21.76
CA ILE A 161 -28.42 -30.55 22.26
C ILE A 161 -27.63 -30.93 23.51
N GLU A 162 -26.29 -30.87 23.45
CA GLU A 162 -25.42 -31.27 24.54
C GLU A 162 -25.48 -30.29 25.73
N LEU A 163 -25.73 -29.00 25.47
CA LEU A 163 -25.98 -28.01 26.51
C LEU A 163 -27.26 -28.35 27.28
N GLY A 164 -28.31 -28.80 26.58
CA GLY A 164 -29.58 -29.13 27.19
C GLY A 164 -29.47 -30.20 28.28
N SER A 165 -28.71 -31.27 28.04
CA SER A 165 -28.47 -32.32 29.03
C SER A 165 -27.59 -31.85 30.19
N LYS A 166 -26.51 -31.10 29.89
CA LYS A 166 -25.63 -30.53 30.94
C LYS A 166 -26.38 -29.55 31.85
N LEU A 167 -27.32 -28.78 31.31
CA LEU A 167 -28.18 -27.90 32.10
C LEU A 167 -29.17 -28.66 32.98
N ASP A 168 -29.71 -29.79 32.51
CA ASP A 168 -30.60 -30.64 33.32
C ASP A 168 -29.84 -31.29 34.49
N ASP A 169 -28.63 -31.80 34.23
CA ASP A 169 -27.72 -32.31 35.26
C ASP A 169 -27.42 -31.24 36.31
N LEU A 170 -27.07 -30.03 35.87
CA LEU A 170 -26.78 -28.90 36.76
C LEU A 170 -28.01 -28.51 37.60
N PHE A 171 -29.20 -28.54 37.00
CA PHE A 171 -30.45 -28.22 37.71
C PHE A 171 -30.81 -29.27 38.77
N ASN A 172 -30.61 -30.56 38.45
CA ASN A 172 -30.81 -31.66 39.39
C ASN A 172 -29.85 -31.58 40.57
N GLU A 173 -28.57 -31.30 40.31
CA GLU A 173 -27.56 -31.11 41.35
C GLU A 173 -27.94 -29.94 42.27
N LEU A 174 -28.35 -28.81 41.70
CA LEU A 174 -28.84 -27.65 42.46
C LEU A 174 -30.13 -27.95 43.25
N ASN A 175 -30.96 -28.92 42.86
CA ASN A 175 -32.15 -29.31 43.65
C ASN A 175 -31.78 -30.11 44.91
N GLN A 176 -30.62 -30.76 44.92
CA GLN A 176 -30.11 -31.56 46.04
C GLN A 176 -29.23 -30.74 47.00
N PHE A 177 -29.10 -29.43 46.74
CA PHE A 177 -28.34 -28.50 47.56
C PHE A 177 -29.12 -28.09 48.82
N ASP A 178 -28.97 -28.85 49.92
CA ASP A 178 -29.35 -28.38 51.26
C ASP A 178 -28.18 -27.64 51.91
N LEU A 179 -28.37 -26.36 52.24
CA LEU A 179 -27.35 -25.39 52.68
C LEU A 179 -27.03 -25.45 54.18
N ARG A 180 -27.54 -26.44 54.91
CA ARG A 180 -27.47 -26.50 56.37
C ARG A 180 -26.16 -27.04 56.95
N ASN A 181 -25.25 -27.62 56.16
CA ASN A 181 -23.98 -28.20 56.64
C ASN A 181 -22.76 -27.62 55.90
N ILE A 182 -21.78 -27.07 56.63
CA ILE A 182 -20.67 -26.24 56.10
C ILE A 182 -19.59 -27.06 55.38
N ASP A 183 -19.18 -28.22 55.89
CA ASP A 183 -18.15 -29.04 55.22
C ASP A 183 -18.67 -29.68 53.92
N ALA A 184 -19.98 -29.95 53.87
CA ALA A 184 -20.67 -30.37 52.66
C ALA A 184 -20.79 -29.24 51.62
N LYS A 185 -20.59 -27.95 51.98
CA LYS A 185 -20.67 -26.84 51.02
C LYS A 185 -19.49 -26.83 50.07
N ASN A 186 -18.25 -26.97 50.55
CA ASN A 186 -17.05 -26.88 49.72
C ASN A 186 -17.00 -28.00 48.67
N LEU A 187 -17.24 -29.24 49.09
CA LEU A 187 -17.34 -30.41 48.19
C LEU A 187 -18.45 -30.25 47.14
N LYS A 188 -19.59 -29.66 47.51
CA LYS A 188 -20.70 -29.43 46.57
C LYS A 188 -20.44 -28.25 45.63
N PHE A 189 -19.73 -27.19 46.07
CA PHE A 189 -19.29 -26.10 45.20
C PHE A 189 -18.27 -26.57 44.15
N ASP A 190 -17.35 -27.45 44.54
CA ASP A 190 -16.42 -28.09 43.59
C ASP A 190 -17.17 -28.91 42.53
N THR A 191 -18.23 -29.61 42.92
CA THR A 191 -19.10 -30.33 41.99
C THR A 191 -19.81 -29.40 41.01
N LEU A 192 -20.38 -28.28 41.47
CA LEU A 192 -20.98 -27.27 40.59
C LEU A 192 -19.94 -26.64 39.65
N PHE A 193 -18.76 -26.30 40.15
CA PHE A 193 -17.67 -25.73 39.35
C PHE A 193 -17.22 -26.70 38.25
N LYS A 194 -17.09 -28.00 38.56
CA LYS A 194 -16.81 -29.04 37.55
C LYS A 194 -17.90 -29.07 36.46
N LYS A 195 -19.18 -28.98 36.82
CA LYS A 195 -20.29 -28.96 35.86
C LYS A 195 -20.28 -27.70 34.97
N PHE A 196 -19.91 -26.53 35.49
CA PHE A 196 -19.69 -25.34 34.66
C PHE A 196 -18.49 -25.50 33.72
N LYS A 197 -17.40 -26.08 34.21
CA LYS A 197 -16.21 -26.41 33.39
C LYS A 197 -16.57 -27.39 32.26
N ASP A 198 -17.46 -28.34 32.51
CA ASP A 198 -17.97 -29.26 31.49
C ASP A 198 -18.77 -28.57 30.39
N ILE A 199 -19.41 -27.43 30.68
CA ILE A 199 -20.07 -26.57 29.68
C ILE A 199 -19.03 -25.77 28.90
N GLU A 200 -18.00 -25.24 29.56
CA GLU A 200 -16.91 -24.55 28.87
C GLU A 200 -16.17 -25.49 27.89
N ILE A 201 -15.87 -26.71 28.34
CA ILE A 201 -15.23 -27.76 27.51
C ILE A 201 -16.10 -28.11 26.30
N LEU A 202 -17.44 -28.11 26.45
CA LEU A 202 -18.37 -28.33 25.34
C LEU A 202 -18.18 -27.29 24.23
N TYR A 203 -18.16 -25.99 24.59
CA TYR A 203 -17.96 -24.91 23.62
C TYR A 203 -16.59 -24.99 22.94
N ARG A 204 -15.51 -25.18 23.73
CA ARG A 204 -14.15 -25.33 23.19
C ARG A 204 -14.04 -26.52 22.23
N THR A 205 -14.67 -27.64 22.55
CA THR A 205 -14.68 -28.83 21.70
C THR A 205 -15.33 -28.55 20.34
N HIS A 206 -16.47 -27.85 20.33
CA HIS A 206 -17.16 -27.49 19.09
C HIS A 206 -16.43 -26.42 18.28
N GLU A 207 -15.75 -25.49 18.95
CA GLU A 207 -14.86 -24.52 18.32
C GLU A 207 -13.69 -25.21 17.61
N MET A 208 -13.04 -26.18 18.27
CA MET A 208 -11.97 -26.98 17.65
C MET A 208 -12.46 -27.79 16.44
N LYS A 209 -13.68 -28.36 16.51
CA LYS A 209 -14.31 -29.04 15.36
C LYS A 209 -14.49 -28.07 14.18
N LEU A 210 -14.94 -26.85 14.43
CA LEU A 210 -15.09 -25.81 13.39
C LEU A 210 -13.73 -25.46 12.75
N PHE A 211 -12.69 -25.22 13.57
CA PHE A 211 -11.36 -24.92 13.07
C PHE A 211 -10.77 -26.05 12.23
N ALA A 212 -10.93 -27.30 12.68
CA ALA A 212 -10.47 -28.47 11.93
C ALA A 212 -11.18 -28.57 10.56
N PHE A 213 -12.50 -28.36 10.53
CA PHE A 213 -13.28 -28.39 9.29
C PHE A 213 -12.85 -27.30 8.30
N VAL A 214 -12.65 -26.09 8.81
CA VAL A 214 -12.18 -24.94 8.03
C VAL A 214 -10.81 -25.22 7.41
N ASN A 215 -9.85 -25.70 8.21
CA ASN A 215 -8.50 -26.01 7.74
C ASN A 215 -8.52 -27.11 6.67
N ALA A 216 -9.34 -28.15 6.86
CA ALA A 216 -9.53 -29.20 5.86
C ALA A 216 -10.14 -28.66 4.56
N THR A 217 -11.06 -27.69 4.65
CA THR A 217 -11.69 -27.04 3.49
C THR A 217 -10.68 -26.23 2.68
N ILE A 218 -9.82 -25.45 3.35
CA ILE A 218 -8.74 -24.70 2.71
C ILE A 218 -7.76 -25.65 2.02
N ALA A 219 -7.38 -26.74 2.69
CA ALA A 219 -6.49 -27.74 2.11
C ALA A 219 -7.09 -28.39 0.85
N LYS A 220 -8.40 -28.66 0.81
CA LYS A 220 -9.11 -29.16 -0.38
C LYS A 220 -9.04 -28.15 -1.53
N TYR A 221 -9.35 -26.88 -1.27
CA TYR A 221 -9.30 -25.82 -2.28
C TYR A 221 -7.89 -25.64 -2.86
N ASN A 222 -6.86 -25.65 -2.02
CA ASN A 222 -5.46 -25.53 -2.43
C ASN A 222 -4.99 -26.73 -3.26
N LYS A 223 -5.55 -27.92 -3.03
CA LYS A 223 -5.34 -29.12 -3.87
C LYS A 223 -6.15 -29.10 -5.18
N GLY A 224 -6.85 -28.00 -5.47
CA GLY A 224 -7.63 -27.84 -6.70
C GLY A 224 -9.01 -28.48 -6.68
N LEU A 225 -9.47 -28.99 -5.53
CA LEU A 225 -10.84 -29.48 -5.38
C LEU A 225 -11.74 -28.27 -5.12
N SER A 226 -12.70 -28.01 -6.00
CA SER A 226 -13.69 -26.96 -5.81
C SER A 226 -15.04 -27.54 -5.36
N PHE A 227 -15.79 -26.76 -4.60
CA PHE A 227 -17.12 -27.18 -4.18
C PHE A 227 -18.11 -27.06 -5.34
N LEU A 228 -18.85 -28.15 -5.61
CA LEU A 228 -19.82 -28.26 -6.70
C LEU A 228 -19.25 -27.96 -8.10
N LYS A 229 -17.92 -27.98 -8.30
CA LYS A 229 -17.26 -27.60 -9.57
C LYS A 229 -17.39 -26.12 -9.96
N ARG A 230 -17.62 -25.25 -8.97
CA ARG A 230 -17.83 -23.80 -9.20
C ARG A 230 -16.60 -23.10 -9.75
N LYS A 231 -15.39 -23.50 -9.33
CA LYS A 231 -14.13 -22.93 -9.85
C LYS A 231 -13.95 -23.25 -11.33
N GLU A 232 -14.15 -24.51 -11.72
CA GLU A 232 -14.07 -24.98 -13.11
C GLU A 232 -15.09 -24.25 -14.01
N TYR A 233 -16.30 -23.99 -13.50
CA TYR A 233 -17.28 -23.14 -14.18
C TYR A 233 -16.79 -21.69 -14.37
N LEU A 234 -16.24 -21.05 -13.34
CA LEU A 234 -15.76 -19.67 -13.46
C LEU A 234 -14.53 -19.54 -14.36
N ASP A 235 -13.60 -20.49 -14.29
CA ASP A 235 -12.38 -20.52 -15.11
C ASP A 235 -12.74 -20.74 -16.58
N SER A 236 -13.62 -21.71 -16.87
CA SER A 236 -14.13 -21.99 -18.23
C SER A 236 -14.92 -20.80 -18.82
N LYS A 237 -15.73 -20.12 -18.01
CA LYS A 237 -16.45 -18.89 -18.40
C LYS A 237 -15.49 -17.77 -18.78
N LYS A 238 -14.44 -17.55 -17.98
CA LYS A 238 -13.42 -16.53 -18.26
C LYS A 238 -12.68 -16.84 -19.55
N GLU A 239 -12.27 -18.09 -19.75
CA GLU A 239 -11.61 -18.53 -20.99
C GLU A 239 -12.52 -18.31 -22.21
N TYR A 240 -13.80 -18.67 -22.12
CA TYR A 240 -14.80 -18.46 -23.16
C TYR A 240 -15.00 -16.99 -23.50
N GLU A 241 -15.16 -16.13 -22.49
CA GLU A 241 -15.29 -14.67 -22.67
C GLU A 241 -14.04 -14.05 -23.32
N GLU A 242 -12.84 -14.52 -22.98
CA GLU A 242 -11.59 -14.07 -23.60
C GLU A 242 -11.48 -14.48 -25.07
N VAL A 243 -11.90 -15.70 -25.42
CA VAL A 243 -11.90 -16.19 -26.81
C VAL A 243 -12.94 -15.45 -27.66
N ILE A 244 -14.16 -15.25 -27.14
CA ILE A 244 -15.19 -14.41 -27.79
C ILE A 244 -14.69 -12.99 -28.01
N LYS A 245 -14.09 -12.35 -26.99
CA LYS A 245 -13.52 -10.99 -27.13
C LYS A 245 -12.45 -10.91 -28.20
N LYS A 246 -11.68 -11.99 -28.44
CA LYS A 246 -10.68 -12.07 -29.51
C LYS A 246 -11.32 -12.28 -30.89
N ILE A 247 -12.39 -13.08 -30.99
CA ILE A 247 -13.08 -13.40 -32.26
C ILE A 247 -13.95 -12.26 -32.76
N TYR A 248 -14.59 -11.49 -31.87
CA TYR A 248 -15.45 -10.36 -32.26
C TYR A 248 -14.73 -9.02 -32.32
N LYS A 249 -13.45 -8.95 -31.90
CA LYS A 249 -12.60 -7.76 -32.06
C LYS A 249 -12.35 -7.33 -33.53
N PRO A 250 -12.22 -8.25 -34.52
CA PRO A 250 -12.00 -7.91 -35.92
C PRO A 250 -13.29 -7.57 -36.71
N PHE A 251 -14.46 -8.07 -36.29
CA PHE A 251 -15.73 -7.89 -37.02
C PHE A 251 -16.47 -6.58 -36.71
N SER A 252 -16.02 -5.81 -35.72
CA SER A 252 -16.45 -4.42 -35.52
C SER A 252 -15.53 -3.46 -36.31
N LYS A 253 -15.81 -3.19 -37.59
CA LYS A 253 -15.14 -2.10 -38.33
C LYS A 253 -15.99 -0.81 -38.32
N PRO A 254 -15.43 0.39 -38.10
CA PRO A 254 -14.13 0.73 -37.53
C PRO A 254 -14.28 1.51 -36.22
N ASN A 255 -13.66 1.00 -35.16
CA ASN A 255 -13.26 1.79 -33.99
C ASN A 255 -12.18 2.84 -34.35
N ARG A 256 -12.21 3.50 -35.52
CA ARG A 256 -11.33 4.64 -35.78
C ARG A 256 -11.65 5.77 -34.82
N PHE A 257 -12.94 6.06 -34.58
CA PHE A 257 -13.34 7.08 -33.61
C PHE A 257 -13.03 6.64 -32.18
N LEU A 258 -13.42 5.42 -31.76
CA LEU A 258 -13.14 4.95 -30.40
C LEU A 258 -11.65 4.67 -30.14
N ASN A 259 -10.86 4.20 -31.12
CA ASN A 259 -9.40 4.11 -30.96
C ASN A 259 -8.76 5.48 -30.98
N ARG A 260 -9.28 6.46 -31.74
CA ARG A 260 -8.82 7.85 -31.71
C ARG A 260 -9.20 8.52 -30.39
N VAL A 261 -10.40 8.28 -29.86
CA VAL A 261 -10.85 8.74 -28.54
C VAL A 261 -10.06 8.04 -27.44
N ARG A 262 -9.77 6.74 -27.55
CA ARG A 262 -8.96 5.97 -26.59
C ARG A 262 -7.48 6.37 -26.66
N PHE A 263 -6.99 6.65 -27.85
CA PHE A 263 -5.66 7.23 -28.08
C PHE A 263 -5.59 8.61 -27.43
N PHE A 264 -6.55 9.49 -27.71
CA PHE A 264 -6.58 10.83 -27.12
C PHE A 264 -6.84 10.80 -25.62
N SER A 265 -7.72 9.94 -25.11
CA SER A 265 -8.00 9.81 -23.69
C SER A 265 -6.78 9.28 -22.95
N LYS A 266 -6.10 8.28 -23.50
CA LYS A 266 -4.90 7.70 -22.90
C LYS A 266 -3.70 8.64 -23.03
N LEU A 267 -3.54 9.32 -24.16
CA LEU A 267 -2.56 10.39 -24.34
C LEU A 267 -2.82 11.54 -23.35
N LEU A 268 -4.08 11.90 -23.12
CA LEU A 268 -4.47 12.88 -22.10
C LEU A 268 -4.23 12.37 -20.68
N GLU A 269 -4.50 11.10 -20.37
CA GLU A 269 -4.23 10.47 -19.07
C GLU A 269 -2.74 10.38 -18.76
N THR A 270 -1.91 9.93 -19.71
CA THR A 270 -0.45 9.89 -19.58
C THR A 270 0.12 11.29 -19.45
N LYS A 271 -0.39 12.27 -20.22
CA LYS A 271 -0.03 13.69 -20.04
C LYS A 271 -0.53 14.25 -18.71
N LYS A 272 -1.67 13.80 -18.18
CA LYS A 272 -2.26 14.31 -16.92
C LYS A 272 -1.57 13.72 -15.69
N SER A 273 -1.20 12.44 -15.73
CA SER A 273 -0.45 11.75 -14.67
C SER A 273 0.97 12.30 -14.53
N SER A 274 1.73 12.38 -15.63
CA SER A 274 3.06 13.04 -15.67
C SER A 274 3.00 14.51 -15.23
N LYS A 275 2.02 15.29 -15.72
CA LYS A 275 1.81 16.66 -15.24
C LYS A 275 1.50 16.72 -13.74
N SER A 276 0.79 15.74 -13.20
CA SER A 276 0.44 15.69 -11.78
C SER A 276 1.65 15.40 -10.90
N SER A 277 2.52 14.44 -11.28
CA SER A 277 3.77 14.14 -10.58
C SER A 277 4.74 15.32 -10.64
N ILE A 278 5.01 15.86 -11.84
CA ILE A 278 5.87 17.04 -12.02
C ILE A 278 5.32 18.24 -11.23
N LYS A 279 4.00 18.49 -11.27
CA LYS A 279 3.38 19.58 -10.49
C LYS A 279 3.55 19.39 -8.98
N LYS A 280 3.44 18.16 -8.47
CA LYS A 280 3.71 17.88 -7.04
C LYS A 280 5.17 18.17 -6.69
N PHE A 281 6.11 17.74 -7.54
CA PHE A 281 7.54 18.01 -7.37
C PHE A 281 7.84 19.51 -7.36
N VAL A 282 7.37 20.25 -8.38
CA VAL A 282 7.58 21.70 -8.51
C VAL A 282 6.96 22.45 -7.33
N ASN A 283 5.76 22.07 -6.90
CA ASN A 283 5.13 22.69 -5.72
C ASN A 283 5.94 22.43 -4.44
N LYS A 284 6.52 21.24 -4.30
CA LYS A 284 7.43 20.94 -3.19
C LYS A 284 8.69 21.77 -3.27
N LEU A 285 9.36 21.84 -4.43
CA LEU A 285 10.55 22.68 -4.63
C LEU A 285 10.28 24.14 -4.26
N ARG A 286 9.15 24.69 -4.72
CA ARG A 286 8.73 26.06 -4.39
C ARG A 286 8.53 26.27 -2.89
N ARG A 287 7.91 25.30 -2.21
CA ARG A 287 7.72 25.34 -0.76
C ARG A 287 9.07 25.32 -0.05
N ASP A 288 9.97 24.42 -0.43
CA ASP A 288 11.28 24.26 0.19
C ASP A 288 12.10 25.55 0.03
N LEU A 289 12.14 26.13 -1.18
CA LEU A 289 12.78 27.42 -1.45
C LEU A 289 12.17 28.59 -0.65
N ASN A 290 10.85 28.60 -0.45
CA ASN A 290 10.19 29.63 0.34
C ASN A 290 10.52 29.52 1.84
N ILE A 291 10.60 28.30 2.37
CA ILE A 291 11.01 28.05 3.77
C ILE A 291 12.47 28.49 3.95
N GLU A 292 13.36 28.10 3.04
CA GLU A 292 14.75 28.57 3.05
C GLU A 292 14.83 30.11 3.00
N ASN A 293 14.05 30.75 2.12
CA ASN A 293 14.01 32.22 2.04
C ASN A 293 13.51 32.88 3.32
N TYR A 294 12.57 32.26 4.02
CA TYR A 294 12.10 32.74 5.31
C TYR A 294 13.22 32.66 6.35
N TYR A 295 13.92 31.53 6.42
CA TYR A 295 15.08 31.33 7.27
C TYR A 295 16.20 32.34 6.97
N TYR A 296 16.62 32.50 5.71
CA TYR A 296 17.67 33.46 5.35
C TYR A 296 17.27 34.91 5.63
N LYS A 297 16.00 35.28 5.40
CA LYS A 297 15.50 36.62 5.77
C LYS A 297 15.54 36.84 7.28
N TYR A 298 15.23 35.82 8.07
CA TYR A 298 15.28 35.89 9.52
C TYR A 298 16.73 36.07 10.01
N GLU A 299 17.67 35.28 9.50
CA GLU A 299 19.09 35.38 9.86
C GLU A 299 19.71 36.73 9.44
N LEU A 300 19.33 37.28 8.28
CA LEU A 300 19.80 38.59 7.81
C LEU A 300 19.32 39.77 8.67
N LYS A 301 18.32 39.60 9.55
CA LYS A 301 17.87 40.64 10.48
C LYS A 301 18.76 40.75 11.73
N LYS A 302 19.59 39.74 11.99
CA LYS A 302 20.50 39.73 13.14
C LYS A 302 21.76 40.52 12.82
N THR A 303 22.46 41.00 13.86
CA THR A 303 23.82 41.52 13.71
C THR A 303 24.74 40.36 13.32
N ILE A 304 25.25 40.35 12.10
CA ILE A 304 25.99 39.22 11.54
C ILE A 304 27.34 39.66 10.98
N LYS A 305 28.33 38.77 11.08
CA LYS A 305 29.64 38.93 10.42
C LYS A 305 29.43 38.98 8.90
N GLN A 306 30.32 39.68 8.19
CA GLN A 306 30.26 39.86 6.74
C GLN A 306 30.22 38.52 5.98
N SER A 307 30.97 37.51 6.41
CA SER A 307 30.93 36.16 5.84
C SER A 307 29.55 35.50 5.97
N SER A 308 28.91 35.65 7.12
CA SER A 308 27.53 35.19 7.36
C SER A 308 26.52 35.97 6.51
N PHE A 309 26.71 37.29 6.36
CA PHE A 309 25.89 38.11 5.46
C PHE A 309 25.99 37.64 4.01
N ILE A 310 27.22 37.42 3.50
CA ILE A 310 27.45 36.89 2.16
C ILE A 310 26.73 35.55 1.99
N HIS A 311 26.89 34.64 2.95
CA HIS A 311 26.25 33.32 2.93
C HIS A 311 24.72 33.40 2.85
N PHE A 312 24.06 34.18 3.71
CA PHE A 312 22.60 34.25 3.71
C PHE A 312 22.05 35.04 2.53
N TYR A 313 22.70 36.13 2.15
CA TYR A 313 22.23 37.00 1.09
C TYR A 313 22.32 36.34 -0.29
N LYS A 314 23.44 35.65 -0.58
CA LYS A 314 23.61 34.95 -1.86
C LYS A 314 22.56 33.86 -2.07
N ASN A 315 22.29 33.07 -1.03
CA ASN A 315 21.30 31.99 -1.08
C ASN A 315 19.88 32.53 -1.23
N LEU A 316 19.54 33.61 -0.51
CA LEU A 316 18.25 34.28 -0.63
C LEU A 316 18.01 34.82 -2.05
N TYR A 317 19.00 35.46 -2.65
CA TYR A 317 18.88 36.04 -3.98
C TYR A 317 18.77 34.97 -5.07
N PHE A 318 19.62 33.93 -5.01
CA PHE A 318 19.56 32.78 -5.92
C PHE A 318 18.19 32.09 -5.87
N ASN A 319 17.70 31.76 -4.68
CA ASN A 319 16.38 31.14 -4.50
C ASN A 319 15.26 32.00 -5.12
N GLY A 320 15.37 33.34 -5.01
CA GLY A 320 14.44 34.27 -5.64
C GLY A 320 14.45 34.22 -7.17
N LEU A 321 15.63 34.13 -7.80
CA LEU A 321 15.76 33.97 -9.25
C LEU A 321 15.24 32.61 -9.71
N LEU A 322 15.57 31.55 -9.00
CA LEU A 322 15.10 30.19 -9.30
C LEU A 322 13.57 30.10 -9.25
N LEU A 323 12.94 30.67 -8.22
CA LEU A 323 11.47 30.74 -8.13
C LEU A 323 10.85 31.49 -9.32
N LYS A 324 11.45 32.62 -9.73
CA LYS A 324 10.99 33.36 -10.92
C LYS A 324 11.14 32.53 -12.19
N PHE A 325 12.26 31.85 -12.35
CA PHE A 325 12.52 30.97 -13.50
C PHE A 325 11.49 29.83 -13.57
N ILE A 326 11.27 29.11 -12.46
CA ILE A 326 10.30 28.01 -12.37
C ILE A 326 8.89 28.52 -12.71
N ASN A 327 8.49 29.67 -12.15
CA ASN A 327 7.15 30.21 -12.41
C ASN A 327 6.98 30.65 -13.87
N LYS A 328 7.99 31.32 -14.45
CA LYS A 328 7.99 31.77 -15.86
C LYS A 328 7.91 30.59 -16.83
N ASN A 329 8.62 29.50 -16.52
CA ASN A 329 8.76 28.34 -17.41
C ASN A 329 7.88 27.15 -17.00
N LEU A 330 6.96 27.32 -16.04
CA LEU A 330 6.17 26.23 -15.46
C LEU A 330 5.45 25.40 -16.52
N LYS A 331 4.81 26.06 -17.49
CA LYS A 331 4.07 25.39 -18.57
C LYS A 331 4.98 24.51 -19.43
N ALA A 332 6.21 24.95 -19.66
CA ALA A 332 7.20 24.25 -20.46
C ALA A 332 7.81 23.06 -19.68
N ILE A 333 8.13 23.26 -18.40
CA ILE A 333 8.61 22.20 -17.50
C ILE A 333 7.57 21.07 -17.34
N LEU A 334 6.28 21.43 -17.23
CA LEU A 334 5.16 20.47 -17.20
C LEU A 334 4.91 19.77 -18.54
N GLY A 335 5.55 20.21 -19.63
CA GLY A 335 5.46 19.59 -20.95
C GLY A 335 6.55 18.55 -21.23
N LEU A 336 7.52 18.41 -20.33
CA LEU A 336 8.62 17.46 -20.44
C LEU A 336 8.27 16.08 -19.86
N LYS A 337 9.06 15.07 -20.22
CA LYS A 337 9.03 13.74 -19.60
C LYS A 337 9.44 13.85 -18.13
N GLU A 338 8.76 13.12 -17.25
CA GLU A 338 8.98 13.16 -15.79
C GLU A 338 10.47 13.08 -15.39
N ALA A 339 11.20 12.08 -15.89
CA ALA A 339 12.63 11.92 -15.62
C ALA A 339 13.46 13.15 -16.05
N LYS A 340 13.23 13.67 -17.27
CA LYS A 340 13.92 14.86 -17.81
C LYS A 340 13.53 16.13 -17.05
N SER A 341 12.28 16.26 -16.58
CA SER A 341 11.84 17.38 -15.74
C SER A 341 12.58 17.39 -14.40
N PHE A 342 12.74 16.21 -13.78
CA PHE A 342 13.46 16.10 -12.52
C PHE A 342 14.95 16.35 -12.71
N GLU A 343 15.57 15.74 -13.72
CA GLU A 343 16.98 15.97 -14.09
C GLU A 343 17.26 17.47 -14.28
N LEU A 344 16.48 18.13 -15.13
CA LEU A 344 16.56 19.58 -15.37
C LEU A 344 16.48 20.40 -14.08
N LEU A 345 15.49 20.09 -13.22
CA LEU A 345 15.30 20.84 -11.98
C LEU A 345 16.41 20.57 -10.97
N TYR A 346 17.00 19.38 -10.98
CA TYR A 346 18.18 19.03 -10.19
C TYR A 346 19.43 19.75 -10.71
N GLU A 347 19.70 19.71 -12.02
CA GLU A 347 20.82 20.40 -12.66
C GLU A 347 20.77 21.91 -12.35
N ILE A 348 19.60 22.54 -12.51
CA ILE A 348 19.40 23.96 -12.18
C ILE A 348 19.54 24.22 -10.68
N PHE A 349 19.16 23.27 -9.82
CA PHE A 349 19.37 23.39 -8.39
C PHE A 349 20.85 23.26 -8.02
N ASP A 350 21.60 22.40 -8.71
CA ASP A 350 23.04 22.20 -8.49
C ASP A 350 23.88 23.41 -8.93
N LEU A 351 23.39 24.22 -9.89
CA LEU A 351 23.96 25.54 -10.21
C LEU A 351 24.08 26.43 -8.96
N LYS A 352 23.24 26.22 -7.94
CA LYS A 352 23.33 26.94 -6.67
C LYS A 352 24.72 26.82 -6.08
N ASN A 353 25.29 25.62 -6.05
CA ASN A 353 26.59 25.36 -5.42
C ASN A 353 27.72 26.04 -6.21
N ASN A 354 27.69 25.97 -7.54
CA ASN A 354 28.70 26.58 -8.40
C ASN A 354 28.69 28.11 -8.27
N ILE A 355 27.52 28.73 -8.46
CA ILE A 355 27.36 30.18 -8.42
C ILE A 355 27.64 30.73 -7.01
N THR A 356 27.30 29.98 -5.95
CA THR A 356 27.60 30.43 -4.59
C THR A 356 29.07 30.31 -4.19
N ASN A 357 29.85 29.44 -4.82
CA ASN A 357 31.30 29.35 -4.58
C ASN A 357 32.05 30.54 -5.17
N GLU A 358 31.66 31.00 -6.36
CA GLU A 358 32.25 32.19 -7.00
C GLU A 358 32.00 33.47 -6.19
N VAL A 359 30.84 33.57 -5.53
CA VAL A 359 30.50 34.69 -4.65
C VAL A 359 31.37 34.76 -3.39
N ASN A 360 31.94 33.63 -2.93
CA ASN A 360 32.81 33.64 -1.74
C ASN A 360 34.16 34.36 -2.00
N VAL A 361 34.53 34.60 -3.26
CA VAL A 361 35.75 35.32 -3.65
C VAL A 361 35.60 36.84 -3.45
N ILE A 362 34.38 37.34 -3.22
CA ILE A 362 34.02 38.77 -3.11
C ILE A 362 34.23 39.31 -1.67
N SER A 363 35.01 38.63 -0.83
CA SER A 363 35.10 38.87 0.62
C SER A 363 35.71 40.23 1.05
N ASN A 364 36.21 41.03 0.12
CA ASN A 364 37.03 42.22 0.44
C ASN A 364 36.29 43.57 0.34
N ILE A 365 34.94 43.57 0.22
CA ILE A 365 34.14 44.81 0.13
C ILE A 365 33.50 45.16 1.47
N ASP A 366 34.03 46.15 2.18
CA ASP A 366 33.58 46.56 3.53
C ASP A 366 32.17 47.18 3.55
N ASN A 367 31.73 47.77 2.45
CA ASN A 367 30.41 48.38 2.33
C ASN A 367 29.32 47.33 1.99
N GLN A 368 28.41 47.07 2.94
CA GLN A 368 27.31 46.12 2.75
C GLN A 368 26.40 46.43 1.55
N LYS A 369 26.22 47.71 1.18
CA LYS A 369 25.36 48.10 0.04
C LYS A 369 26.02 47.75 -1.29
N GLU A 370 27.33 47.96 -1.40
CA GLU A 370 28.12 47.60 -2.58
C GLU A 370 28.25 46.09 -2.70
N LEU A 371 28.59 45.41 -1.59
CA LEU A 371 28.63 43.95 -1.50
C LEU A 371 27.31 43.30 -1.94
N LYS A 372 26.18 43.88 -1.53
CA LYS A 372 24.83 43.45 -1.94
C LYS A 372 24.62 43.56 -3.45
N ASN A 373 25.10 44.63 -4.08
CA ASN A 373 24.95 44.83 -5.53
C ASN A 373 25.85 43.88 -6.31
N GLU A 374 27.07 43.65 -5.83
CA GLU A 374 28.03 42.74 -6.45
C GLU A 374 27.55 41.29 -6.42
N ILE A 375 27.07 40.84 -5.25
CA ILE A 375 26.45 39.50 -5.10
C ILE A 375 25.29 39.33 -6.09
N LYS A 376 24.44 40.35 -6.27
CA LYS A 376 23.34 40.26 -7.24
C LYS A 376 23.84 40.17 -8.67
N ALA A 377 24.84 40.96 -9.04
CA ALA A 377 25.38 41.01 -10.39
C ALA A 377 25.95 39.64 -10.79
N VAL A 378 26.83 39.09 -9.95
CA VAL A 378 27.46 37.77 -10.16
C VAL A 378 26.40 36.68 -10.27
N ILE A 379 25.49 36.58 -9.28
CA ILE A 379 24.46 35.53 -9.29
C ILE A 379 23.55 35.67 -10.51
N LYS A 380 23.13 36.90 -10.87
CA LYS A 380 22.21 37.11 -12.00
C LYS A 380 22.88 36.76 -13.32
N ASN A 381 24.13 37.17 -13.53
CA ASN A 381 24.85 36.92 -14.78
C ASN A 381 25.10 35.42 -14.98
N ASN A 382 25.59 34.73 -13.95
CA ASN A 382 25.90 33.31 -14.04
C ASN A 382 24.61 32.49 -14.16
N PHE A 383 23.57 32.83 -13.38
CA PHE A 383 22.28 32.17 -13.52
C PHE A 383 21.66 32.35 -14.90
N LEU A 384 21.77 33.52 -15.53
CA LEU A 384 21.21 33.72 -16.87
C LEU A 384 22.00 32.97 -17.96
N ASN A 385 23.32 32.97 -17.87
CA ASN A 385 24.19 32.26 -18.82
C ASN A 385 24.00 30.75 -18.71
N ASP A 386 23.97 30.22 -17.48
CA ASP A 386 23.87 28.78 -17.24
C ASP A 386 22.47 28.25 -17.54
N VAL A 387 21.43 29.07 -17.38
CA VAL A 387 20.04 28.63 -17.57
C VAL A 387 19.58 28.68 -19.04
N MET A 388 20.25 29.46 -19.90
CA MET A 388 19.89 29.62 -21.31
C MET A 388 19.89 28.30 -22.12
N PRO A 389 20.94 27.46 -22.05
CA PRO A 389 20.96 26.15 -22.73
C PRO A 389 19.80 25.25 -22.31
N TYR A 390 19.39 25.33 -21.04
CA TYR A 390 18.25 24.57 -20.54
C TYR A 390 16.92 25.07 -21.11
N ILE A 391 16.73 26.38 -21.30
CA ILE A 391 15.52 26.93 -21.94
C ILE A 391 15.38 26.40 -23.37
N GLU A 392 16.49 26.29 -24.11
CA GLU A 392 16.51 25.77 -25.47
C GLU A 392 16.26 24.25 -25.50
N ARG A 393 16.89 23.50 -24.59
CA ARG A 393 16.65 22.06 -24.39
C ARG A 393 15.20 21.75 -24.01
N ILE A 394 14.56 22.60 -23.21
CA ILE A 394 13.15 22.48 -22.83
C ILE A 394 12.23 22.65 -24.07
N LYS A 395 12.54 23.61 -24.95
CA LYS A 395 11.76 23.85 -26.18
C LYS A 395 11.85 22.66 -27.13
N ALA A 396 13.07 22.13 -27.35
CA ALA A 396 13.31 20.98 -28.21
C ALA A 396 12.69 19.67 -27.67
N SER A 397 12.90 19.36 -26.39
CA SER A 397 12.47 18.09 -25.79
C SER A 397 10.94 17.95 -25.61
N SER A 398 10.18 19.06 -25.60
CA SER A 398 8.72 19.01 -25.51
C SER A 398 8.05 18.39 -26.76
N TYR A 399 8.68 18.60 -27.92
CA TYR A 399 8.24 18.03 -29.19
C TYR A 399 8.56 16.53 -29.26
N GLU A 400 9.79 16.15 -28.93
CA GLU A 400 10.25 14.76 -28.85
C GLU A 400 9.39 13.92 -27.89
N HIS A 401 9.14 14.42 -26.68
CA HIS A 401 8.32 13.70 -25.70
C HIS A 401 6.87 13.50 -26.19
N THR A 402 6.31 14.49 -26.89
CA THR A 402 4.99 14.34 -27.48
C THR A 402 4.98 13.26 -28.56
N GLN A 403 6.03 13.18 -29.39
CA GLN A 403 6.17 12.13 -30.41
C GLN A 403 6.42 10.75 -29.80
N GLU A 404 7.22 10.64 -28.73
CA GLU A 404 7.42 9.40 -27.99
C GLU A 404 6.11 8.90 -27.38
N VAL A 405 5.34 9.75 -26.69
CA VAL A 405 4.04 9.36 -26.12
C VAL A 405 3.07 8.96 -27.23
N ILE A 406 3.08 9.65 -28.38
CA ILE A 406 2.31 9.27 -29.56
C ILE A 406 2.74 7.87 -30.04
N ASN A 407 4.05 7.62 -30.17
CA ASN A 407 4.59 6.35 -30.65
C ASN A 407 4.33 5.20 -29.67
N ASP A 408 4.47 5.41 -28.36
CA ASP A 408 4.21 4.42 -27.32
C ASP A 408 2.73 4.07 -27.25
N VAL A 409 1.85 5.07 -27.24
CA VAL A 409 0.39 4.84 -27.29
C VAL A 409 0.01 4.17 -28.62
N THR A 410 0.65 4.54 -29.74
CA THR A 410 0.43 3.90 -31.05
C THR A 410 0.87 2.45 -31.05
N ARG A 411 2.07 2.14 -30.55
CA ARG A 411 2.64 0.79 -30.44
C ARG A 411 1.84 -0.08 -29.49
N GLU A 412 1.41 0.46 -28.35
CA GLU A 412 0.56 -0.25 -27.39
C GLU A 412 -0.84 -0.51 -27.97
N ILE A 413 -1.40 0.43 -28.73
CA ILE A 413 -2.66 0.21 -29.44
C ILE A 413 -2.49 -0.85 -30.55
N GLN A 414 -1.39 -0.81 -31.31
CA GLN A 414 -1.06 -1.79 -32.36
C GLN A 414 -0.89 -3.20 -31.79
N THR A 415 -0.08 -3.36 -30.74
CA THR A 415 0.08 -4.63 -30.00
C THR A 415 -1.19 -5.09 -29.29
N SER A 416 -2.02 -4.16 -28.77
CA SER A 416 -3.31 -4.53 -28.17
C SER A 416 -4.37 -4.95 -29.19
N ASN A 417 -4.20 -4.56 -30.46
CA ASN A 417 -5.15 -4.83 -31.54
C ASN A 417 -4.76 -6.02 -32.43
N ASN A 418 -3.62 -6.69 -32.22
CA ASN A 418 -3.22 -7.89 -32.98
C ASN A 418 -3.44 -7.74 -34.51
N TYR A 419 -3.06 -6.60 -35.08
CA TYR A 419 -3.05 -6.45 -36.55
C TYR A 419 -1.69 -6.90 -37.07
N ASP A 420 -1.54 -8.22 -37.27
CA ASP A 420 -0.62 -8.75 -38.26
C ASP A 420 -1.19 -8.39 -39.63
N LEU A 421 -0.78 -7.23 -40.16
CA LEU A 421 -0.90 -6.93 -41.58
C LEU A 421 0.10 -7.82 -42.32
N ASN A 422 -0.24 -9.09 -42.53
CA ASN A 422 0.22 -9.92 -43.64
C ASN A 422 -0.45 -11.32 -43.61
N ILE A 423 -1.41 -11.52 -44.52
CA ILE A 423 -1.80 -12.81 -45.15
C ILE A 423 -2.27 -13.97 -44.23
N GLY A 424 -2.26 -13.84 -42.90
CA GLY A 424 -2.65 -14.89 -41.94
C GLY A 424 -4.09 -14.84 -41.37
N GLU A 425 -4.89 -13.82 -41.68
CA GLU A 425 -6.18 -13.55 -41.00
C GLU A 425 -7.24 -14.65 -41.19
N PHE A 426 -7.24 -15.38 -42.32
CA PHE A 426 -8.18 -16.50 -42.54
C PHE A 426 -7.77 -17.77 -41.75
N GLY A 427 -6.47 -18.06 -41.63
CA GLY A 427 -5.96 -19.20 -40.85
C GLY A 427 -6.08 -18.99 -39.33
N LEU A 428 -5.91 -17.75 -38.86
CA LEU A 428 -6.10 -17.35 -37.47
C LEU A 428 -7.58 -17.33 -37.08
N ALA A 429 -8.48 -16.91 -37.98
CA ALA A 429 -9.92 -16.99 -37.76
C ALA A 429 -10.39 -18.45 -37.62
N ASN A 430 -9.99 -19.36 -38.52
CA ASN A 430 -10.35 -20.78 -38.43
C ASN A 430 -9.83 -21.43 -37.13
N LYS A 431 -8.56 -21.22 -36.76
CA LYS A 431 -8.03 -21.70 -35.47
C LYS A 431 -8.74 -21.09 -34.26
N ALA A 432 -9.16 -19.82 -34.35
CA ALA A 432 -9.92 -19.17 -33.29
C ALA A 432 -11.35 -19.70 -33.19
N PHE A 433 -12.02 -20.00 -34.31
CA PHE A 433 -13.35 -20.63 -34.34
C PHE A 433 -13.33 -22.08 -33.86
N GLU A 434 -12.29 -22.86 -34.21
CA GLU A 434 -12.09 -24.22 -33.66
C GLU A 434 -11.83 -24.18 -32.15
N LYS A 435 -10.99 -23.23 -31.70
CA LYS A 435 -10.78 -22.98 -30.28
C LYS A 435 -12.05 -22.52 -29.57
N LEU A 436 -12.89 -21.70 -30.23
CA LEU A 436 -14.18 -21.28 -29.69
C LEU A 436 -15.10 -22.47 -29.47
N LYS A 437 -15.26 -23.36 -30.44
CA LYS A 437 -16.09 -24.58 -30.27
C LYS A 437 -15.61 -25.41 -29.09
N THR A 438 -14.30 -25.58 -28.95
CA THR A 438 -13.69 -26.34 -27.86
C THR A 438 -13.94 -25.69 -26.49
N VAL A 439 -13.70 -24.38 -26.39
CA VAL A 439 -13.87 -23.63 -25.14
C VAL A 439 -15.35 -23.45 -24.80
N GLU A 440 -16.22 -23.31 -25.79
CA GLU A 440 -17.67 -23.25 -25.64
C GLU A 440 -18.23 -24.57 -25.10
N SER A 441 -17.78 -25.73 -25.63
CA SER A 441 -18.14 -27.04 -25.09
C SER A 441 -17.72 -27.15 -23.63
N LYS A 442 -16.44 -26.88 -23.32
CA LYS A 442 -15.92 -26.90 -21.95
C LYS A 442 -16.71 -26.00 -21.01
N TYR A 443 -17.07 -24.80 -21.45
CA TYR A 443 -17.90 -23.88 -20.68
C TYR A 443 -19.32 -24.41 -20.46
N LYS A 444 -19.96 -24.96 -21.51
CA LYS A 444 -21.30 -25.56 -21.39
C LYS A 444 -21.30 -26.76 -20.44
N ASP A 445 -20.30 -27.64 -20.56
CA ASP A 445 -20.16 -28.82 -19.73
C ASP A 445 -19.94 -28.43 -18.27
N ALA A 446 -18.95 -27.56 -17.99
CA ALA A 446 -18.69 -27.08 -16.63
C ALA A 446 -19.87 -26.29 -16.03
N LYS A 447 -20.58 -25.51 -16.85
CA LYS A 447 -21.81 -24.81 -16.43
C LYS A 447 -22.91 -25.81 -16.06
N ASN A 448 -23.17 -26.80 -16.92
CA ASN A 448 -24.21 -27.80 -16.69
C ASN A 448 -23.89 -28.64 -15.46
N GLU A 449 -22.64 -29.09 -15.31
CA GLU A 449 -22.16 -29.83 -14.15
C GLU A 449 -22.32 -29.02 -12.85
N TYR A 450 -21.88 -27.75 -12.83
CA TYR A 450 -22.07 -26.88 -11.68
C TYR A 450 -23.54 -26.70 -11.31
N PHE A 451 -24.42 -26.40 -12.28
CA PHE A 451 -25.85 -26.22 -12.00
C PHE A 451 -26.57 -27.52 -11.64
N TRP A 452 -26.13 -28.65 -12.17
CA TRP A 452 -26.63 -29.97 -11.78
C TRP A 452 -26.25 -30.28 -10.32
N ASN A 453 -24.98 -30.13 -9.96
CA ASN A 453 -24.48 -30.33 -8.59
C ASN A 453 -25.16 -29.36 -7.62
N TYR A 454 -25.35 -28.10 -8.02
CA TYR A 454 -26.09 -27.13 -7.21
C TYR A 454 -27.55 -27.55 -7.01
N LYS A 455 -28.23 -28.02 -8.07
CA LYS A 455 -29.63 -28.47 -7.99
C LYS A 455 -29.81 -29.77 -7.20
N THR A 456 -28.80 -30.61 -7.12
CA THR A 456 -28.82 -31.91 -6.42
C THR A 456 -28.20 -31.78 -5.03
N GLU A 457 -26.88 -31.88 -4.92
CA GLU A 457 -26.11 -31.81 -3.68
C GLU A 457 -26.30 -30.48 -2.95
N GLY A 458 -26.22 -29.35 -3.67
CA GLY A 458 -26.39 -28.02 -3.09
C GLY A 458 -27.78 -27.84 -2.46
N ASN A 459 -28.84 -28.22 -3.16
CA ASN A 459 -30.21 -28.17 -2.63
C ASN A 459 -30.44 -29.14 -1.47
N ALA A 460 -29.83 -30.33 -1.51
CA ALA A 460 -29.90 -31.27 -0.40
C ALA A 460 -29.31 -30.65 0.87
N ILE A 461 -28.11 -30.07 0.76
CA ILE A 461 -27.44 -29.37 1.87
C ILE A 461 -28.27 -28.17 2.35
N LEU A 462 -28.89 -27.39 1.46
CA LEU A 462 -29.77 -26.27 1.85
C LEU A 462 -31.00 -26.74 2.62
N LYS A 463 -31.65 -27.83 2.17
CA LYS A 463 -32.80 -28.42 2.87
C LYS A 463 -32.40 -28.93 4.25
N GLU A 464 -31.28 -29.64 4.33
CA GLU A 464 -30.73 -30.13 5.59
C GLU A 464 -30.41 -28.97 6.55
N THR A 465 -29.71 -27.95 6.05
CA THR A 465 -29.34 -26.76 6.85
C THR A 465 -30.58 -26.05 7.39
N LYS A 466 -31.63 -25.88 6.59
CA LYS A 466 -32.91 -25.32 7.06
C LYS A 466 -33.55 -26.17 8.17
N LYS A 467 -33.49 -27.50 8.06
CA LYS A 467 -34.00 -28.42 9.09
C LYS A 467 -33.19 -28.28 10.38
N VAL A 468 -31.86 -28.26 10.28
CA VAL A 468 -30.94 -28.08 11.41
C VAL A 468 -31.19 -26.75 12.12
N LEU A 469 -31.29 -25.65 11.38
CA LEU A 469 -31.54 -24.32 11.95
C LEU A 469 -32.90 -24.22 12.66
N ARG A 470 -33.95 -24.86 12.13
CA ARG A 470 -35.25 -24.95 12.80
C ARG A 470 -35.14 -25.68 14.14
N ASN A 471 -34.40 -26.78 14.17
CA ASN A 471 -34.17 -27.53 15.40
C ASN A 471 -33.32 -26.74 16.38
N PHE A 472 -32.22 -26.12 15.93
CA PHE A 472 -31.40 -25.20 16.72
C PHE A 472 -32.25 -24.14 17.42
N ASN A 473 -33.11 -23.42 16.69
CA ASN A 473 -33.98 -22.40 17.27
C ASN A 473 -34.93 -22.97 18.36
N LYS A 474 -35.45 -24.19 18.16
CA LYS A 474 -36.29 -24.86 19.15
C LYS A 474 -35.51 -25.16 20.43
N TYR A 475 -34.33 -25.77 20.32
CA TYR A 475 -33.52 -26.14 21.48
C TYR A 475 -32.91 -24.92 22.19
N SER A 476 -32.43 -23.94 21.43
CA SER A 476 -31.93 -22.68 21.98
C SER A 476 -33.00 -21.95 22.79
N LYS A 477 -34.26 -21.96 22.34
CA LYS A 477 -35.39 -21.45 23.13
C LYS A 477 -35.62 -22.27 24.40
N ILE A 478 -35.56 -23.59 24.35
CA ILE A 478 -35.71 -24.45 25.54
C ILE A 478 -34.60 -24.15 26.55
N ASN A 479 -33.35 -24.12 26.09
CA ASN A 479 -32.17 -23.92 26.92
C ASN A 479 -32.11 -22.51 27.51
N SER A 480 -32.56 -21.48 26.78
CA SER A 480 -32.65 -20.12 27.34
C SER A 480 -33.62 -20.03 28.51
N HIS A 481 -34.75 -20.73 28.47
CA HIS A 481 -35.66 -20.82 29.61
C HIS A 481 -35.03 -21.58 30.79
N LYS A 482 -34.29 -22.66 30.52
CA LYS A 482 -33.55 -23.39 31.56
C LYS A 482 -32.49 -22.51 32.22
N LEU A 483 -31.72 -21.76 31.43
CA LEU A 483 -30.71 -20.82 31.92
C LEU A 483 -31.32 -19.71 32.78
N ILE A 484 -32.48 -19.16 32.40
CA ILE A 484 -33.20 -18.16 33.20
C ILE A 484 -33.63 -18.75 34.55
N LYS A 485 -34.20 -19.96 34.56
CA LYS A 485 -34.55 -20.66 35.81
C LYS A 485 -33.34 -20.92 36.69
N LEU A 486 -32.23 -21.34 36.09
CA LEU A 486 -30.97 -21.59 36.78
C LEU A 486 -30.44 -20.31 37.42
N LYS A 487 -30.45 -19.19 36.68
CA LYS A 487 -30.08 -17.87 37.19
C LYS A 487 -30.95 -17.48 38.39
N LEU A 488 -32.28 -17.55 38.26
CA LEU A 488 -33.20 -17.21 39.36
C LEU A 488 -32.95 -18.05 40.62
N LYS A 489 -32.54 -19.30 40.46
CA LYS A 489 -32.28 -20.21 41.58
C LYS A 489 -30.89 -20.05 42.23
N ILE A 490 -29.92 -19.51 41.50
CA ILE A 490 -28.58 -19.23 42.05
C ILE A 490 -28.59 -17.89 42.81
N PHE A 491 -29.41 -16.93 42.36
CA PHE A 491 -29.44 -15.56 42.89
C PHE A 491 -30.58 -15.28 43.89
N ASN A 492 -31.56 -16.17 44.01
CA ASN A 492 -32.55 -16.19 45.09
C ASN A 492 -32.28 -17.39 46.00
#